data_AF-A0A818M096-F1
#
_entry.id   AF-A0A818M096-F1
#
_cell.length_a   1.000
_cell.length_b   1.000
_cell.length_c   1.000
_cell.angle_alpha   90.00
_cell.angle_beta   90.00
_cell.angle_gamma   90.00
#
_symmetry.space_group_name_H-M   'P 1'
#
loop_
_entity.id
_entity.type
_entity.pdbx_description
1 polymer ?
#
loop_
_entity_poly.entity_id
_entity_poly.type
_entity_poly.pdbx_seq_one_letter_code
_entity_poly.pdbx_strand_id
1 'polypeptide(L)'
;MVSMANSLSKKIERIANISLNQIAYEQSTYLHWFALIVYHPFVLEYQSRRINKYLIEHDTQDSNFDEDKSNKCFAELLNYFCANIYQDAKINLLNNINQDLFIEQLLPCSIVGYEDFIRLDWFRTILGWQHPDYAC
;
A
#
# COMPACT_ATOMS: atom_id res chain seq x y z
N MET A 1 -6.82 -19.81 -27.53
CA MET A 1 -6.62 -18.88 -26.40
C MET A 1 -5.27 -19.04 -25.69
N VAL A 2 -4.75 -20.25 -25.48
CA VAL A 2 -3.44 -20.48 -24.80
C VAL A 2 -2.22 -19.88 -25.54
N SER A 3 -2.19 -19.88 -26.88
CA SER A 3 -1.04 -19.36 -27.64
C SER A 3 -0.86 -17.84 -27.54
N MET A 4 -1.96 -17.10 -27.37
CA MET A 4 -1.94 -15.64 -27.28
C MET A 4 -1.47 -15.17 -25.89
N ALA A 5 -1.88 -15.86 -24.83
CA ALA A 5 -1.38 -15.64 -23.48
C ALA A 5 0.13 -15.91 -23.38
N ASN A 6 0.61 -16.99 -24.01
CA ASN A 6 2.04 -17.32 -24.07
C ASN A 6 2.85 -16.30 -24.88
N SER A 7 2.28 -15.77 -25.96
CA SER A 7 2.91 -14.70 -26.76
C SER A 7 3.02 -13.39 -25.97
N LEU A 8 1.98 -13.06 -25.20
CA LEU A 8 1.96 -11.87 -24.36
C LEU A 8 2.94 -12.00 -23.18
N SER A 9 2.97 -13.14 -22.50
CA SER A 9 3.90 -13.43 -21.41
C SER A 9 5.36 -13.27 -21.86
N LYS A 10 5.73 -13.83 -23.02
CA LYS A 10 7.09 -13.66 -23.58
C LYS A 10 7.44 -12.21 -23.91
N LYS A 11 6.47 -11.41 -24.37
CA LYS A 11 6.68 -9.98 -24.61
C LYS A 11 6.89 -9.21 -23.31
N ILE A 12 6.10 -9.51 -22.29
CA ILE A 12 6.21 -8.92 -20.95
C ILE A 12 7.58 -9.26 -20.35
N GLU A 13 8.01 -10.52 -20.39
CA GLU A 13 9.33 -10.95 -19.91
C GLU A 13 10.46 -10.20 -20.62
N ARG A 14 10.37 -10.05 -21.94
CA ARG A 14 11.38 -9.34 -22.71
C ARG A 14 11.47 -7.86 -22.32
N ILE A 15 10.33 -7.19 -22.18
CA ILE A 15 10.28 -5.78 -21.77
C ILE A 15 10.82 -5.64 -20.35
N ALA A 16 10.35 -6.49 -19.43
CA ALA A 16 10.79 -6.50 -18.05
C ALA A 16 12.32 -6.67 -17.94
N ASN A 17 12.91 -7.62 -18.67
CA ASN A 17 14.37 -7.81 -18.67
C ASN A 17 15.14 -6.60 -19.20
N ILE A 18 14.66 -5.96 -20.27
CA ILE A 18 15.31 -4.75 -20.80
C ILE A 18 15.22 -3.61 -19.78
N SER A 19 14.02 -3.36 -19.25
CA SER A 19 13.79 -2.30 -18.27
C SER A 19 14.56 -2.54 -16.97
N LEU A 20 14.60 -3.78 -16.46
CA LEU A 20 15.33 -4.12 -15.25
C LEU A 20 16.83 -3.86 -15.40
N ASN A 21 17.42 -4.17 -16.55
CA ASN A 21 18.83 -3.88 -16.81
C ASN A 21 19.11 -2.37 -16.84
N GLN A 22 18.23 -1.59 -17.46
CA GLN A 22 18.39 -0.13 -17.51
C GLN A 22 18.26 0.48 -16.10
N ILE A 23 17.25 0.06 -15.34
CA ILE A 23 17.00 0.51 -13.96
C ILE A 23 18.16 0.09 -13.05
N ALA A 24 18.70 -1.13 -13.21
CA ALA A 24 19.87 -1.60 -12.45
C ALA A 24 21.10 -0.71 -12.68
N TYR A 25 21.28 -0.23 -13.91
CA TYR A 25 22.42 0.60 -14.28
C TYR A 25 22.25 2.06 -13.83
N GLU A 26 21.09 2.66 -14.09
CA GLU A 26 20.86 4.09 -13.82
C GLU A 26 20.42 4.38 -12.39
N GLN A 27 19.69 3.45 -11.76
CA GLN A 27 19.02 3.64 -10.48
C GLN A 27 19.14 2.39 -9.60
N SER A 28 20.36 1.88 -9.42
CA SER A 28 20.65 0.67 -8.64
C SER A 28 20.04 0.71 -7.23
N THR A 29 20.03 1.89 -6.58
CA THR A 29 19.38 2.12 -5.28
C THR A 29 17.87 1.87 -5.34
N TYR A 30 17.18 2.37 -6.38
CA TYR A 30 15.75 2.14 -6.56
C TYR A 30 15.46 0.65 -6.76
N LEU A 31 16.25 -0.03 -7.59
CA LEU A 31 16.08 -1.47 -7.81
C LEU A 31 16.28 -2.27 -6.52
N HIS A 32 17.25 -1.90 -5.69
CA HIS A 32 17.48 -2.52 -4.39
C HIS A 32 16.26 -2.37 -3.47
N TRP A 33 15.72 -1.16 -3.35
CA TRP A 33 14.51 -0.91 -2.55
C TRP A 33 13.29 -1.63 -3.10
N PHE A 34 13.08 -1.59 -4.42
CA PHE A 34 11.99 -2.31 -5.08
C PHE A 34 12.07 -3.81 -4.83
N ALA A 35 13.26 -4.41 -4.94
CA ALA A 35 13.47 -5.84 -4.65
C ALA A 35 13.22 -6.17 -3.18
N LEU A 36 13.65 -5.30 -2.24
CA LEU A 36 13.35 -5.47 -0.81
C LEU A 36 11.83 -5.45 -0.56
N ILE A 37 11.10 -4.58 -1.26
CA ILE A 37 9.64 -4.49 -1.12
C ILE A 37 8.96 -5.74 -1.72
N VAL A 38 9.36 -6.19 -2.91
CA VAL A 38 8.67 -7.30 -3.61
C VAL A 38 8.98 -8.67 -3.03
N TYR A 39 10.22 -8.91 -2.59
CA TYR A 39 10.68 -10.24 -2.20
C TYR A 39 10.74 -10.48 -0.69
N HIS A 40 10.64 -9.44 0.13
CA HIS A 40 10.57 -9.65 1.57
C HIS A 40 9.12 -9.97 1.95
N PRO A 41 8.85 -11.00 2.77
CA PRO A 41 7.53 -11.17 3.33
C PRO A 41 7.19 -9.88 4.07
N PHE A 42 6.10 -9.22 3.68
CA PHE A 42 5.55 -8.09 4.42
C PHE A 42 4.94 -8.59 5.73
N VAL A 43 5.77 -9.16 6.60
CA VAL A 43 5.46 -9.12 8.02
C VAL A 43 5.78 -7.68 8.42
N LEU A 44 4.77 -6.83 8.34
CA LEU A 44 4.82 -5.50 8.93
C LEU A 44 4.82 -5.71 10.44
N GLU A 45 5.98 -6.07 10.99
CA GLU A 45 6.23 -5.92 12.41
C GLU A 45 6.07 -4.43 12.71
N TYR A 46 4.91 -4.08 13.29
CA TYR A 46 4.65 -2.73 13.73
C TYR A 46 5.67 -2.36 14.80
N GLN A 47 6.76 -1.72 14.39
CA GLN A 47 7.69 -1.06 15.30
C GLN A 47 7.25 0.39 15.40
N SER A 48 6.73 0.79 16.56
CA SER A 48 6.41 2.19 16.80
C SER A 48 7.69 3.01 16.63
N ARG A 49 7.74 3.83 15.58
CA ARG A 49 8.80 4.81 15.42
C ARG A 49 8.35 6.07 16.15
N ARG A 50 9.11 6.49 17.16
CA ARG A 50 8.86 7.78 17.80
C ARG A 50 8.98 8.88 16.76
N ILE A 51 8.02 9.80 16.74
CA ILE A 51 8.10 10.96 15.86
C ILE A 51 9.39 11.70 16.19
N ASN A 52 10.13 12.10 15.16
CA ASN A 52 11.34 12.87 15.36
C ASN A 52 10.97 14.16 16.13
N LYS A 53 11.57 14.35 17.31
CA LYS A 53 11.26 15.47 18.21
C LYS A 53 11.45 16.84 17.56
N TYR A 54 12.28 16.95 16.52
CA TYR A 54 12.48 18.18 15.76
C TYR A 54 11.35 18.51 14.78
N LEU A 55 10.41 17.56 14.54
CA LEU A 55 9.20 17.76 13.73
C LEU A 55 7.98 18.12 14.59
N ILE A 56 8.12 18.11 15.92
CA ILE A 56 7.07 18.49 16.85
C ILE A 56 7.10 20.02 16.96
N GLU A 57 5.97 20.68 16.70
CA GLU A 57 5.85 22.12 16.92
C GLU A 57 6.19 22.43 18.39
N HIS A 58 7.20 23.28 18.59
CA HIS A 58 7.86 23.48 19.88
C HIS A 58 6.96 24.03 21.01
N ASP A 59 5.75 24.50 20.69
CA ASP A 59 4.83 25.17 21.64
C ASP A 59 3.60 24.33 22.04
N THR A 60 3.49 23.06 21.62
CA THR A 60 2.31 22.22 21.91
C THR A 60 2.62 20.97 22.73
N GLN A 61 3.84 20.83 23.23
CA GLN A 61 4.26 19.62 23.95
C GLN A 61 3.61 19.56 25.35
N ASP A 62 2.42 18.97 25.43
CA ASP A 62 1.79 18.61 26.69
C ASP A 62 2.67 17.56 27.39
N SER A 63 3.26 17.95 28.52
CA SER A 63 4.08 17.06 29.36
C SER A 63 3.32 15.79 29.81
N ASN A 64 1.99 15.78 29.72
CA ASN A 64 1.15 14.63 30.05
C ASN A 64 0.86 13.71 28.85
N PHE A 65 1.30 14.06 27.63
CA PHE A 65 1.08 13.20 26.47
C PHE A 65 2.04 12.00 26.49
N ASP A 66 1.47 10.83 26.74
CA ASP A 66 2.16 9.54 26.64
C ASP A 66 2.04 9.00 25.20
N GLU A 67 3.06 9.27 24.39
CA GLU A 67 3.16 8.83 22.99
C GLU A 67 3.06 7.30 22.85
N ASP A 68 3.67 6.54 23.76
CA ASP A 68 3.69 5.08 23.69
C ASP A 68 2.29 4.50 23.99
N LYS A 69 1.59 5.06 24.98
CA LYS A 69 0.19 4.72 25.27
C LYS A 69 -0.75 5.11 24.14
N SER A 70 -0.54 6.29 23.55
CA SER A 70 -1.32 6.77 22.39
C SER A 70 -1.15 5.84 21.19
N ASN A 71 0.09 5.48 20.85
CA ASN A 71 0.41 4.57 19.76
C ASN A 71 -0.22 3.18 19.96
N LYS A 72 -0.22 2.67 21.19
CA LYS A 72 -0.89 1.40 21.52
C LYS A 72 -2.41 1.48 21.32
N CYS A 73 -3.04 2.54 21.83
CA CYS A 73 -4.48 2.76 21.66
C CYS A 73 -4.85 2.87 20.17
N PHE A 74 -4.06 3.61 19.40
CA PHE A 74 -4.27 3.74 17.96
C PHE A 74 -4.14 2.40 17.22
N ALA A 75 -3.13 1.60 17.55
CA ALA A 75 -2.97 0.26 16.98
C ALA A 75 -4.15 -0.67 17.31
N GLU A 76 -4.65 -0.63 18.55
CA GLU A 76 -5.83 -1.41 18.96
C GLU A 76 -7.09 -0.97 18.20
N LEU A 77 -7.30 0.34 18.04
CA LEU A 77 -8.41 0.90 17.26
C LEU A 77 -8.34 0.47 15.79
N LEU A 78 -7.17 0.60 15.18
CA LEU A 78 -6.96 0.25 13.78
C LEU A 78 -7.15 -1.25 13.55
N ASN A 79 -6.69 -2.08 14.48
CA ASN A 79 -6.92 -3.52 14.45
C ASN A 79 -8.42 -3.86 14.53
N TYR A 80 -9.15 -3.24 15.46
CA TYR A 80 -10.61 -3.43 15.56
C TYR A 80 -11.33 -3.00 14.28
N PHE A 81 -10.95 -1.85 13.72
CA PHE A 81 -11.53 -1.35 12.48
C PHE A 81 -11.30 -2.32 11.31
N CYS A 82 -10.05 -2.74 11.08
CA CYS A 82 -9.71 -3.61 9.96
C CYS A 82 -10.30 -5.03 10.08
N ALA A 83 -10.50 -5.53 11.30
CA ALA A 83 -11.22 -6.78 11.54
C ALA A 83 -12.69 -6.75 11.11
N ASN A 84 -13.31 -5.57 11.02
CA ASN A 84 -14.75 -5.43 10.82
C ASN A 84 -15.15 -4.81 9.48
N ILE A 85 -14.26 -4.07 8.80
CA ILE A 85 -14.65 -3.25 7.64
C ILE A 85 -14.57 -3.95 6.28
N TYR A 86 -14.18 -5.21 6.25
CA TYR A 86 -13.99 -5.94 4.99
C TYR A 86 -15.23 -5.99 4.10
N GLN A 87 -16.40 -6.25 4.69
CA GLN A 87 -17.65 -6.32 3.93
C GLN A 87 -18.05 -4.94 3.41
N ASP A 88 -17.86 -3.89 4.20
CA ASP A 88 -18.16 -2.52 3.80
C ASP A 88 -17.24 -2.08 2.65
N ALA A 89 -15.94 -2.41 2.71
CA ALA A 89 -15.01 -2.16 1.62
C ALA A 89 -15.45 -2.87 0.33
N LYS A 90 -15.90 -4.12 0.42
CA LYS A 90 -16.43 -4.85 -0.73
C LYS A 90 -17.68 -4.18 -1.30
N ILE A 91 -18.58 -3.69 -0.46
CA ILE A 91 -19.79 -2.97 -0.89
C ILE A 91 -19.40 -1.65 -1.58
N ASN A 92 -18.47 -0.89 -1.01
CA ASN A 92 -17.97 0.36 -1.58
C ASN A 92 -17.33 0.15 -2.96
N LEU A 93 -16.54 -0.91 -3.12
CA LEU A 93 -15.95 -1.30 -4.40
C LEU A 93 -17.03 -1.57 -5.47
N LEU A 94 -18.08 -2.32 -5.10
CA LEU A 94 -19.15 -2.71 -6.02
C LEU A 94 -20.03 -1.53 -6.43
N ASN A 95 -20.31 -0.64 -5.48
CA ASN A 95 -21.19 0.50 -5.72
C ASN A 95 -20.51 1.58 -6.56
N ASN A 96 -19.17 1.64 -6.57
CA ASN A 96 -18.38 2.57 -7.38
C ASN A 96 -18.76 4.06 -7.21
N ILE A 97 -19.44 4.41 -6.11
CA ILE A 97 -19.84 5.78 -5.75
C ILE A 97 -18.79 6.39 -4.82
N ASN A 98 -18.22 5.59 -3.91
CA ASN A 98 -17.28 6.03 -2.88
C ASN A 98 -15.89 5.39 -3.12
N GLN A 99 -15.29 5.71 -4.27
CA GLN A 99 -13.97 5.20 -4.67
C GLN A 99 -12.86 5.63 -3.69
N ASP A 100 -12.94 6.87 -3.23
CA ASP A 100 -12.12 7.46 -2.18
C ASP A 100 -12.24 6.66 -0.87
N LEU A 101 -13.46 6.43 -0.40
CA LEU A 101 -13.72 5.69 0.83
C LEU A 101 -13.19 4.25 0.73
N PHE A 102 -13.32 3.61 -0.44
CA PHE A 102 -12.74 2.29 -0.64
C PHE A 102 -11.21 2.30 -0.49
N ILE A 103 -10.52 3.29 -1.06
CA ILE A 103 -9.07 3.43 -0.95
C ILE A 103 -8.68 3.71 0.51
N GLU A 104 -9.41 4.56 1.21
CA GLU A 104 -9.21 4.88 2.63
C GLU A 104 -9.38 3.67 3.55
N GLN A 105 -10.23 2.72 3.19
CA GLN A 105 -10.40 1.46 3.93
C GLN A 105 -9.30 0.45 3.57
N LEU A 106 -8.94 0.37 2.29
CA LEU A 106 -7.98 -0.58 1.75
C LEU A 106 -6.56 -0.31 2.24
N LEU A 107 -6.09 0.93 2.13
CA LEU A 107 -4.68 1.30 2.37
C LEU A 107 -4.24 1.04 3.82
N PRO A 108 -4.93 1.56 4.85
CA PRO A 108 -4.52 1.36 6.24
C PRO A 108 -4.54 -0.11 6.64
N CYS A 109 -5.58 -0.85 6.24
CA CYS A 109 -5.71 -2.27 6.59
C CYS A 109 -4.67 -3.15 5.91
N SER A 110 -4.27 -2.81 4.68
CA SER A 110 -3.14 -3.45 4.01
C SER A 110 -1.82 -3.20 4.75
N ILE A 111 -1.60 -1.96 5.22
CA ILE A 111 -0.38 -1.56 5.95
C ILE A 111 -0.29 -2.19 7.35
N VAL A 112 -1.41 -2.48 8.00
CA VAL A 112 -1.39 -3.19 9.30
C VAL A 112 -1.37 -4.70 9.17
N GLY A 113 -1.31 -5.24 7.96
CA GLY A 113 -1.11 -6.68 7.70
C GLY A 113 -2.39 -7.50 7.54
N TYR A 114 -3.54 -6.89 7.28
CA TYR A 114 -4.74 -7.64 6.87
C TYR A 114 -4.63 -8.00 5.38
N GLU A 115 -4.08 -9.18 5.11
CA GLU A 115 -3.80 -9.67 3.74
C GLU A 115 -5.02 -9.73 2.84
N ASP A 116 -6.23 -9.88 3.41
CA ASP A 116 -7.49 -9.87 2.66
C ASP A 116 -7.72 -8.56 1.88
N PHE A 117 -7.07 -7.46 2.27
CA PHE A 117 -7.09 -6.17 1.57
C PHE A 117 -6.01 -6.04 0.48
N ILE A 118 -5.01 -6.95 0.46
CA ILE A 118 -3.92 -6.96 -0.52
C ILE A 118 -4.30 -7.83 -1.72
N ARG A 119 -5.29 -7.35 -2.48
CA ARG A 119 -5.93 -8.11 -3.56
C ARG A 119 -5.64 -7.54 -4.94
N LEU A 120 -5.05 -8.36 -5.82
CA LEU A 120 -4.69 -7.93 -7.17
C LEU A 120 -5.89 -7.45 -8.00
N ASP A 121 -7.06 -8.07 -7.84
CA ASP A 121 -8.28 -7.64 -8.51
C ASP A 121 -8.76 -6.27 -8.03
N TRP A 122 -8.64 -5.99 -6.73
CA TRP A 122 -8.98 -4.69 -6.15
C TRP A 122 -8.03 -3.59 -6.63
N PHE A 123 -6.72 -3.85 -6.65
CA PHE A 123 -5.73 -2.91 -7.20
C PHE A 123 -5.97 -2.62 -8.69
N ARG A 124 -6.30 -3.64 -9.49
CA ARG A 124 -6.64 -3.43 -10.91
C ARG A 124 -7.86 -2.54 -11.10
N THR A 125 -8.89 -2.71 -10.27
CA THR A 125 -10.06 -1.84 -10.31
C THR A 125 -9.70 -0.40 -9.96
N ILE A 126 -8.92 -0.16 -8.90
CA ILE A 126 -8.45 1.18 -8.52
C ILE A 126 -7.66 1.84 -9.66
N LEU A 127 -6.72 1.12 -10.26
CA LEU A 127 -5.93 1.65 -11.39
C LEU A 127 -6.81 1.95 -12.61
N GLY A 128 -7.91 1.23 -12.79
CA GLY A 128 -8.91 1.51 -13.82
C GLY A 128 -9.73 2.78 -13.58
N TRP A 129 -9.71 3.35 -12.37
CA TRP A 129 -10.40 4.61 -12.06
C TRP A 129 -9.64 5.85 -12.52
N GLN A 130 -8.35 5.71 -12.87
CA GLN A 130 -7.57 6.84 -13.37
C GLN A 130 -8.11 7.31 -14.72
N HIS A 131 -8.38 8.61 -14.82
CA HIS A 131 -8.75 9.21 -16.09
C HIS A 131 -7.50 9.39 -16.96
N PRO A 132 -7.44 8.78 -18.16
CA PRO A 132 -6.27 8.85 -19.03
C PRO A 132 -5.96 10.29 -19.48
N ASP A 133 -6.95 11.17 -19.47
CA ASP A 133 -6.84 12.55 -19.95
C ASP A 133 -6.34 13.54 -18.88
N TYR A 134 -6.23 13.10 -17.62
CA TYR A 134 -5.81 13.94 -16.48
C TYR A 134 -4.53 13.41 -15.80
N ALA A 135 -3.67 12.72 -16.55
CA ALA A 135 -2.36 12.35 -16.05
C ALA A 135 -1.45 13.59 -15.90
N CYS A 136 -0.86 13.77 -14.72
CA CYS A 136 0.27 14.68 -14.50
C CYS A 136 1.54 14.15 -15.19
#